data_AF-A0A1I7BEC1-F1
#
_entry.id   AF-A0A1I7BEC1-F1
#
_cell.length_a   1.000
_cell.length_b   1.000
_cell.length_c   1.000
_cell.angle_alpha   90.00
_cell.angle_beta   90.00
_cell.angle_gamma   90.00
#
_symmetry.space_group_name_H-M   'P 1'
#
loop_
_entity.id
_entity.type
_entity.pdbx_description
1 polymer ?
#
loop_
_entity_poly.entity_id
_entity_poly.type
_entity_poly.pdbx_seq_one_letter_code
_entity_poly.pdbx_strand_id
1 'polypeptide(L)'
;MPEFARVNSDFAQELASMIGNRPLRETVQRLFYVAIRVWIKTLPAERLAIEAAIFRDEVEDVLQALELADFEAVGYLHRTHLSMSFARLRQYLELGND
;
A
#
# COMPACT_ATOMS: atom_id res chain seq x y z
N MET A 1 13.42 6.02 -6.86
CA MET A 1 12.64 6.84 -5.89
C MET A 1 11.27 7.22 -6.47
N PRO A 2 11.17 7.94 -7.60
CA PRO A 2 9.87 8.22 -8.23
C PRO A 2 9.16 6.97 -8.76
N GLU A 3 9.89 5.90 -9.07
CA GLU A 3 9.36 4.66 -9.62
C GLU A 3 8.49 3.90 -8.60
N PHE A 4 8.95 3.78 -7.35
CA PHE A 4 8.18 3.13 -6.29
C PHE A 4 6.87 3.88 -6.02
N ALA A 5 6.95 5.21 -5.90
CA ALA A 5 5.76 6.04 -5.70
C ALA A 5 4.75 5.90 -6.84
N ARG A 6 5.23 5.81 -8.09
CA ARG A 6 4.38 5.57 -9.26
C ARG A 6 3.71 4.20 -9.19
N VAL A 7 4.48 3.12 -9.03
CA VAL A 7 3.94 1.75 -9.01
C VAL A 7 2.94 1.55 -7.86
N ASN A 8 3.24 2.08 -6.67
CA ASN A 8 2.31 2.01 -5.53
C ASN A 8 1.02 2.80 -5.81
N SER A 9 1.13 3.97 -6.47
CA SER A 9 -0.05 4.74 -6.87
C SER A 9 -0.90 4.01 -7.90
N ASP A 10 -0.27 3.41 -8.91
CA ASP A 10 -0.95 2.64 -9.95
C ASP A 10 -1.70 1.45 -9.32
N PHE A 11 -1.02 0.69 -8.46
CA PHE A 11 -1.62 -0.44 -7.74
C PHE A 11 -2.81 -0.03 -6.86
N ALA A 12 -2.68 1.04 -6.08
CA ALA A 12 -3.76 1.53 -5.23
C ALA A 12 -4.98 2.02 -6.04
N GLN A 13 -4.75 2.62 -7.22
CA GLN A 13 -5.81 3.02 -8.12
C GLN A 13 -6.54 1.81 -8.70
N GLU A 14 -5.81 0.77 -9.11
CA GLU A 14 -6.41 -0.47 -9.62
C GLU A 14 -7.23 -1.18 -8.53
N LEU A 15 -6.70 -1.27 -7.30
CA LEU A 15 -7.47 -1.81 -6.17
C LEU A 15 -8.76 -1.02 -5.91
N ALA A 16 -8.69 0.31 -5.97
CA ALA A 16 -9.88 1.14 -5.79
C ALA A 16 -10.87 0.99 -6.95
N SER A 17 -10.42 0.74 -8.18
CA SER A 17 -11.28 0.61 -9.36
C SER A 17 -12.28 -0.55 -9.21
N MET A 18 -11.88 -1.60 -8.48
CA MET A 18 -12.71 -2.78 -8.16
C MET A 18 -13.84 -2.50 -7.16
N ILE A 19 -13.79 -1.39 -6.41
CA ILE A 19 -14.81 -1.06 -5.41
C ILE A 19 -16.08 -0.57 -6.10
N GLY A 20 -17.10 -1.41 -6.24
CA GLY A 20 -18.38 -1.05 -6.86
C GLY A 20 -19.13 0.10 -6.16
N ASN A 21 -18.93 0.27 -4.85
CA ASN A 21 -19.52 1.36 -4.08
C ASN A 21 -18.79 2.69 -4.35
N ARG A 22 -19.40 3.58 -5.14
CA ARG A 22 -18.79 4.84 -5.55
C ARG A 22 -18.38 5.76 -4.38
N PRO A 23 -19.23 6.06 -3.38
CA PRO A 23 -18.82 6.84 -2.22
C PRO A 23 -17.59 6.27 -1.48
N LEU A 24 -17.56 4.94 -1.31
CA LEU A 24 -16.43 4.25 -0.69
C LEU A 24 -15.17 4.38 -1.56
N ARG A 25 -15.28 4.12 -2.86
CA ARG A 25 -14.18 4.26 -3.83
C ARG A 25 -13.53 5.64 -3.75
N GLU A 26 -14.34 6.69 -3.82
CA GLU A 26 -13.85 8.08 -3.77
C GLU A 26 -13.17 8.37 -2.42
N THR A 27 -13.69 7.82 -1.33
CA THR A 27 -13.10 7.96 0.01
C THR A 27 -11.74 7.28 0.10
N VAL A 28 -11.65 6.03 -0.36
CA VAL A 28 -10.40 5.25 -0.37
C VAL A 28 -9.33 5.96 -1.20
N GLN A 29 -9.67 6.44 -2.40
CA GLN A 29 -8.73 7.16 -3.26
C GLN A 29 -8.21 8.44 -2.59
N ARG A 30 -9.07 9.23 -1.96
CA ARG A 30 -8.63 10.45 -1.24
C ARG A 30 -7.72 10.12 -0.07
N LEU A 31 -8.05 9.11 0.72
CA LEU A 31 -7.24 8.68 1.88
C LEU A 31 -5.86 8.18 1.44
N PHE A 32 -5.78 7.43 0.34
CA PHE A 32 -4.50 6.97 -0.22
C PHE A 32 -3.55 8.14 -0.51
N TYR A 33 -4.02 9.18 -1.20
CA TYR A 33 -3.18 10.33 -1.52
C TYR A 33 -2.71 11.13 -0.30
N VAL A 34 -3.49 11.11 0.79
CA VAL A 34 -3.07 11.70 2.06
C VAL A 34 -1.95 10.85 2.68
N ALA A 35 -2.12 9.53 2.73
CA ALA A 35 -1.19 8.62 3.37
C ALA A 35 0.16 8.50 2.65
N ILE A 36 0.16 8.35 1.32
CA ILE A 36 1.37 8.08 0.53
C ILE A 36 2.44 9.18 0.67
N ARG A 37 2.02 10.43 0.92
CA ARG A 37 2.94 11.57 1.09
C ARG A 37 3.77 11.48 2.37
N VAL A 38 3.27 10.81 3.41
CA VAL A 38 4.02 10.59 4.65
C VAL A 38 5.19 9.65 4.36
N TRP A 39 4.90 8.51 3.73
CA TRP A 39 5.91 7.51 3.36
C TRP A 39 7.09 8.06 2.57
N ILE A 40 6.79 8.81 1.50
CA ILE A 40 7.82 9.35 0.59
C ILE A 40 8.68 10.42 1.28
N LYS A 41 8.11 11.20 2.20
CA LYS A 41 8.83 12.28 2.89
C LYS A 41 9.60 11.81 4.11
N THR A 42 9.15 10.74 4.75
CA THR A 42 9.61 10.33 6.07
C THR A 42 10.72 9.26 6.01
N LEU A 43 10.74 8.39 5.00
CA LEU A 43 11.67 7.26 4.99
C LEU A 43 13.00 7.56 4.29
N PRO A 44 14.15 7.22 4.91
CA PRO A 44 15.44 7.25 4.25
C PRO A 44 15.52 6.18 3.14
N ALA A 45 16.49 6.33 2.23
CA ALA A 45 16.53 5.54 1.00
C ALA A 45 16.66 4.03 1.24
N GLU A 46 17.39 3.65 2.28
CA GLU A 46 17.63 2.26 2.67
C GLU A 46 16.34 1.59 3.16
N ARG A 47 15.52 2.32 3.93
CA ARG A 47 14.21 1.84 4.40
C ARG A 47 13.22 1.72 3.25
N LEU A 48 13.27 2.65 2.29
CA LEU A 48 12.39 2.55 1.13
C LEU A 48 12.70 1.32 0.25
N ALA A 49 13.98 0.95 0.11
CA ALA A 49 14.34 -0.26 -0.63
C ALA A 49 13.76 -1.53 0.02
N ILE A 50 13.76 -1.59 1.36
CA ILE A 50 13.14 -2.69 2.12
C ILE A 50 11.62 -2.71 1.88
N GLU A 51 10.96 -1.56 2.00
CA GLU A 51 9.52 -1.46 1.79
C GLU A 51 9.12 -1.78 0.35
N ALA A 52 9.94 -1.44 -0.64
CA ALA A 52 9.71 -1.81 -2.03
C ALA A 52 9.78 -3.32 -2.25
N ALA A 53 10.68 -4.02 -1.55
CA ALA A 53 10.76 -5.48 -1.61
C ALA A 53 9.53 -6.13 -0.97
N ILE A 54 9.11 -5.66 0.20
CA ILE A 54 7.90 -6.16 0.88
C ILE A 54 6.66 -5.90 0.02
N PHE A 55 6.54 -4.68 -0.53
CA PHE A 55 5.41 -4.31 -1.37
C PHE A 55 5.32 -5.15 -2.64
N ARG A 56 6.44 -5.59 -3.22
CA ARG A 56 6.42 -6.51 -4.35
C ARG A 56 5.76 -7.84 -3.97
N ASP A 57 6.12 -8.40 -2.81
CA ASP A 57 5.57 -9.67 -2.33
C ASP A 57 4.06 -9.50 -2.02
N GLU A 58 3.68 -8.36 -1.43
CA GLU A 58 2.27 -7.99 -1.20
C GLU A 58 1.45 -7.88 -2.51
N VAL A 59 2.05 -7.41 -3.60
CA VAL A 59 1.41 -7.38 -4.93
C VAL A 59 1.24 -8.79 -5.48
N GLU A 60 2.21 -9.67 -5.28
CA GLU A 60 2.14 -11.07 -5.72
C GLU A 60 1.01 -11.84 -5.01
N ASP A 61 0.84 -11.64 -3.70
CA ASP A 61 -0.29 -12.21 -2.94
C ASP A 61 -1.65 -11.77 -3.51
N VAL A 62 -1.79 -10.48 -3.85
CA VAL A 62 -3.02 -9.95 -4.45
C VAL A 62 -3.25 -10.52 -5.85
N LEU A 63 -2.20 -10.65 -6.66
CA LEU A 63 -2.31 -11.25 -7.99
C LEU A 63 -2.78 -12.71 -7.93
N GLN A 64 -2.23 -13.50 -7.01
CA GLN A 64 -2.69 -14.89 -6.80
C GLN A 64 -4.17 -14.96 -6.42
N ALA A 65 -4.65 -14.07 -5.55
CA ALA A 65 -6.07 -14.00 -5.21
C ALA A 65 -6.94 -13.60 -6.42
N LEU A 66 -6.46 -12.66 -7.24
CA LEU A 66 -7.14 -12.24 -8.47
C LEU A 66 -7.22 -13.36 -9.52
N GLU A 67 -6.15 -14.17 -9.68
CA GLU A 67 -6.13 -15.33 -10.58
C GLU A 67 -7.18 -16.37 -10.21
N LEU A 68 -7.54 -16.47 -8.93
CA LEU A 68 -8.60 -17.32 -8.40
C LEU A 68 -9.98 -16.66 -8.41
N ALA A 69 -10.08 -15.41 -8.87
CA ALA A 69 -11.27 -14.56 -8.80
C ALA A 69 -11.83 -14.38 -7.37
N ASP A 70 -10.98 -14.49 -6.34
CA ASP A 70 -11.35 -14.31 -4.94
C ASP A 70 -11.20 -12.85 -4.51
N PHE A 71 -12.20 -12.04 -4.85
CA PHE A 71 -12.23 -10.62 -4.49
C PHE A 71 -12.37 -10.37 -2.99
N GLU A 72 -12.87 -11.33 -2.22
CA GLU A 72 -12.95 -11.21 -0.77
C GLU A 72 -11.55 -11.31 -0.16
N ALA A 73 -10.75 -12.30 -0.61
CA ALA A 73 -9.34 -12.42 -0.24
C ALA A 73 -8.54 -11.17 -0.65
N VAL A 74 -8.75 -10.61 -1.84
CA VAL A 74 -8.12 -9.35 -2.26
C VAL A 74 -8.37 -8.22 -1.24
N GLY A 75 -9.61 -8.09 -0.76
CA GLY A 75 -9.97 -7.11 0.27
C GLY A 75 -9.27 -7.35 1.60
N TYR A 76 -9.21 -8.60 2.07
CA TYR A 76 -8.52 -8.96 3.32
C TYR A 76 -7.01 -8.76 3.23
N LEU A 77 -6.39 -9.18 2.13
CA LEU A 77 -4.97 -8.98 1.85
C LEU A 77 -4.62 -7.50 1.86
N HIS A 78 -5.36 -6.68 1.09
CA HIS A 78 -5.11 -5.24 1.04
C HIS A 78 -5.19 -4.59 2.43
N ARG A 79 -6.22 -4.92 3.22
CA ARG A 79 -6.35 -4.43 4.59
C ARG A 79 -5.18 -4.86 5.48
N THR A 80 -4.73 -6.11 5.34
CA THR A 80 -3.64 -6.68 6.12
C THR A 80 -2.32 -6.01 5.77
N HIS A 81 -2.01 -5.86 4.48
CA HIS A 81 -0.83 -5.18 3.95
C HIS A 81 -0.75 -3.72 4.45
N LEU A 82 -1.86 -2.98 4.35
CA LEU A 82 -1.94 -1.61 4.90
C LEU A 82 -1.67 -1.55 6.41
N SER A 83 -2.21 -2.50 7.18
CA SER A 83 -2.00 -2.57 8.63
C SER A 83 -0.53 -2.87 8.98
N MET A 84 0.08 -3.84 8.32
CA MET A 84 1.49 -4.21 8.52
C MET A 84 2.43 -3.08 8.11
N SER A 85 2.18 -2.48 6.94
CA SER A 85 2.91 -1.32 6.43
C SER A 85 2.86 -0.17 7.45
N PHE A 86 1.67 0.18 7.96
CA PHE A 86 1.55 1.22 8.98
C PHE A 86 2.28 0.87 10.30
N ALA A 87 2.25 -0.39 10.73
CA ALA A 87 2.99 -0.82 11.92
C ALA A 87 4.51 -0.63 11.75
N ARG A 88 5.07 -0.96 10.58
CA ARG A 88 6.49 -0.75 10.25
C ARG A 88 6.84 0.74 10.20
N LEU A 89 5.98 1.57 9.60
CA LEU A 89 6.19 3.03 9.58
C LEU A 89 6.31 3.61 10.99
N ARG A 90 5.44 3.20 11.92
CA ARG A 90 5.52 3.63 13.32
C ARG A 90 6.84 3.21 13.96
N GLN A 91 7.27 1.96 13.74
CA GLN A 91 8.55 1.48 14.24
C GLN A 91 9.72 2.30 13.69
N TYR A 92 9.70 2.69 12.41
CA TYR A 92 10.74 3.54 11.83
C TYR A 92 10.76 4.95 12.43
N LEU A 93 9.59 5.52 12.72
CA LEU A 93 9.47 6.82 13.38
C LEU A 93 9.93 6.79 14.83
N GLU A 94 9.68 5.70 15.55
CA GLU A 94 10.14 5.51 16.92
C GLU A 94 11.67 5.33 16.98
N LEU A 95 12.24 4.51 16.08
CA LEU A 95 13.68 4.24 16.00
C LEU A 95 14.51 5.38 15.38
N GLY A 96 13.87 6.34 14.70
CA GLY A 96 14.52 7.51 14.11
C GLY A 96 14.67 8.70 15.05
N ASN A 97 14.24 8.57 16.31
CA ASN A 97 14.30 9.61 17.36
C ASN A 97 15.46 9.40 18.37
N ASP A 98 16.38 8.47 18.10
CA ASP A 98 17.65 8.27 18.82
C ASP A 98 18.83 8.78 17.96
#